data_AF-G0L1E1-F1
#
_entry.id   AF-G0L1E1-F1
#
_cell.length_a   1.000
_cell.length_b   1.000
_cell.length_c   1.000
_cell.angle_alpha   90.00
_cell.angle_beta   90.00
_cell.angle_gamma   90.00
#
_symmetry.space_group_name_H-M   'P 1'
#
loop_
_entity.id
_entity.type
_entity.pdbx_description
1 polymer ?
#
loop_
_entity_poly.entity_id
_entity_poly.type
_entity_poly.pdbx_seq_one_letter_code
_entity_poly.pdbx_strand_id
1 'polypeptide(L)'
;MKYTRLNLNHYRTNLLLLGLSLTVACSSNSEETDETDTPKTYGTIQLSGEETGNIGSSLQVGHIAIGRSDLTGHAKTIILTDNNTKIDEKGPIPSDLKNNFIIIGLDLGEASTSSASRSLSMNITVDGTEYKHACASPNFGSFTDCGSDYRIDFDKKEVLFSETTIINTKTDAVLTMNGTVKWD
;
A
#
# COMPACT_ATOMS: atom_id res chain seq x y z
N MET A 1 -22.53 15.37 53.05
CA MET A 1 -23.48 16.49 52.86
C MET A 1 -22.98 17.68 53.68
N LYS A 2 -22.42 18.71 53.04
CA LYS A 2 -22.22 20.05 53.61
C LYS A 2 -21.94 21.01 52.44
N TYR A 3 -23.01 21.66 52.02
CA TYR A 3 -22.98 22.78 51.09
C TYR A 3 -22.65 24.05 51.88
N THR A 4 -21.64 24.80 51.45
CA THR A 4 -21.41 26.16 51.94
C THR A 4 -21.94 27.13 50.90
N ARG A 5 -22.90 27.96 51.32
CA ARG A 5 -23.58 28.98 50.52
C ARG A 5 -22.79 30.30 50.50
N LEU A 6 -22.84 30.93 49.32
CA LEU A 6 -23.07 32.34 48.99
C LEU A 6 -22.16 33.41 49.65
N ASN A 7 -21.58 34.25 48.79
CA ASN A 7 -21.70 35.69 49.00
C ASN A 7 -21.94 36.42 47.66
N LEU A 8 -23.00 37.22 47.66
CA LEU A 8 -23.53 38.01 46.56
C LEU A 8 -23.25 39.46 46.93
N ASN A 9 -22.46 40.18 46.13
CA ASN A 9 -22.40 41.63 46.24
C ASN A 9 -22.55 42.28 44.86
N HIS A 10 -23.71 42.91 44.70
CA HIS A 10 -23.99 43.97 43.76
C HIS A 10 -22.91 45.06 43.82
N TYR A 11 -22.43 45.53 42.68
CA TYR A 11 -21.99 46.92 42.55
C TYR A 11 -22.31 47.47 41.17
N ARG A 12 -22.57 48.77 41.17
CA ARG A 12 -23.41 49.54 40.26
C ARG A 12 -22.71 49.93 38.96
N THR A 13 -23.54 50.09 37.94
CA THR A 13 -23.33 50.77 36.66
C THR A 13 -22.63 52.11 36.82
N ASN A 14 -21.60 52.37 36.01
CA ASN A 14 -21.25 53.71 35.55
C ASN A 14 -20.59 53.65 34.16
N LEU A 15 -21.03 54.61 33.35
CA LEU A 15 -20.80 54.86 31.94
C LEU A 15 -19.61 55.82 31.77
N LEU A 16 -18.70 55.56 30.82
CA LEU A 16 -17.79 56.53 30.14
C LEU A 16 -16.93 55.73 29.13
N LEU A 17 -17.24 55.73 27.82
CA LEU A 17 -16.84 56.65 26.73
C LEU A 17 -15.34 56.64 26.35
N LEU A 18 -15.13 56.30 25.07
CA LEU A 18 -14.03 56.65 24.15
C LEU A 18 -12.65 55.99 24.32
N GLY A 19 -12.32 55.14 23.34
CA GLY A 19 -10.98 54.69 23.02
C GLY A 19 -10.97 53.97 21.67
N LEU A 20 -11.03 54.73 20.58
CA LEU A 20 -10.86 54.26 19.21
C LEU A 20 -9.40 53.79 19.04
N SER A 21 -9.17 52.48 18.86
CA SER A 21 -7.86 51.94 18.46
C SER A 21 -8.01 51.17 17.16
N LEU A 22 -7.41 51.70 16.10
CA LEU A 22 -7.22 51.01 14.84
C LEU A 22 -6.23 49.85 15.05
N THR A 23 -6.67 48.62 14.79
CA THR A 23 -5.75 47.51 14.49
C THR A 23 -5.89 47.11 13.03
N VAL A 24 -4.76 47.20 12.35
CA VAL A 24 -4.52 46.82 10.97
C VAL A 24 -4.62 45.30 10.80
N ALA A 25 -5.25 44.91 9.69
CA ALA A 25 -5.16 43.67 8.91
C ALA A 25 -4.59 42.39 9.55
N CYS A 26 -5.39 41.32 9.49
CA CYS A 26 -5.02 40.15 8.68
C CYS A 26 -6.27 39.31 8.40
N SER A 27 -6.74 39.34 7.15
CA SER A 27 -7.68 38.36 6.63
C SER A 27 -6.89 37.07 6.44
N SER A 28 -6.95 36.15 7.41
CA SER A 28 -6.52 34.77 7.19
C SER A 28 -7.69 34.01 6.60
N ASN A 29 -7.89 34.18 5.29
CA ASN A 29 -8.59 33.18 4.51
C ASN A 29 -7.61 32.00 4.43
N SER A 30 -7.68 31.09 5.40
CA SER A 30 -7.03 29.80 5.30
C SER A 30 -7.81 29.02 4.24
N GLU A 31 -7.46 29.29 2.98
CA GLU A 31 -7.71 28.36 1.90
C GLU A 31 -6.92 27.10 2.28
N GLU A 32 -7.64 26.11 2.81
CA GLU A 32 -7.18 24.74 2.77
C GLU A 32 -6.96 24.43 1.29
N THR A 33 -5.71 24.54 0.87
CA THR A 33 -5.27 23.97 -0.39
C THR A 33 -5.48 22.48 -0.26
N ASP A 34 -6.62 21.99 -0.75
CA ASP A 34 -6.81 20.60 -1.12
C ASP A 34 -5.61 20.26 -2.01
N GLU A 35 -4.61 19.60 -1.45
CA GLU A 35 -3.55 18.99 -2.22
C GLU A 35 -4.25 17.99 -3.13
N THR A 36 -4.40 18.36 -4.40
CA THR A 36 -4.84 17.44 -5.44
C THR A 36 -3.80 16.33 -5.50
N ASP A 37 -4.10 15.26 -4.77
CA ASP A 37 -3.27 14.09 -4.51
C ASP A 37 -2.99 13.41 -5.86
N THR A 38 -1.91 13.82 -6.54
CA THR A 38 -1.48 13.16 -7.76
C THR A 38 -1.16 11.70 -7.40
N PRO A 39 -1.71 10.70 -8.11
CA PRO A 39 -1.53 9.30 -7.75
C PRO A 39 -0.04 8.96 -7.65
N LYS A 40 0.44 8.66 -6.44
CA LYS A 40 1.83 8.29 -6.21
C LYS A 40 2.09 6.94 -6.88
N THR A 41 2.98 6.90 -7.87
CA THR A 41 3.44 5.66 -8.50
C THR A 41 4.78 5.25 -7.88
N TYR A 42 4.85 4.03 -7.34
CA TYR A 42 6.06 3.44 -6.76
C TYR A 42 6.90 2.65 -7.80
N GLY A 43 6.30 2.33 -8.94
CA GLY A 43 6.95 1.64 -10.05
C GLY A 43 5.94 0.99 -11.00
N THR A 44 6.46 0.46 -12.10
CA THR A 44 5.69 -0.32 -13.07
C THR A 44 6.32 -1.70 -13.22
N ILE A 45 5.48 -2.73 -13.17
CA ILE A 45 5.87 -4.12 -13.43
C ILE A 45 5.31 -4.50 -14.79
N GLN A 46 6.18 -4.90 -15.70
CA GLN A 46 5.81 -5.45 -17.01
C GLN A 46 5.50 -6.94 -16.86
N LEU A 47 4.44 -7.38 -17.57
CA LEU A 47 4.01 -8.75 -17.65
C LEU A 47 4.17 -9.24 -19.09
N SER A 48 4.71 -10.44 -19.24
CA SER A 48 4.71 -11.20 -20.50
C SER A 48 4.27 -12.64 -20.22
N GLY A 49 3.74 -13.33 -21.24
CA GLY A 49 3.28 -14.73 -21.12
C GLY A 49 1.84 -14.95 -21.57
N GLU A 50 1.36 -16.17 -21.33
CA GLU A 50 0.16 -16.74 -21.96
C GLU A 50 -1.13 -15.99 -21.65
N GLU A 51 -1.23 -15.37 -20.47
CA GLU A 51 -2.47 -14.73 -20.00
C GLU A 51 -2.48 -13.20 -20.16
N THR A 52 -1.41 -12.60 -20.68
CA THR A 52 -1.30 -11.13 -20.84
C THR A 52 -2.37 -10.54 -21.77
N GLY A 53 -2.91 -11.32 -22.71
CA GLY A 53 -4.05 -10.91 -23.52
C GLY A 53 -5.35 -10.72 -22.73
N ASN A 54 -5.46 -11.33 -21.54
CA ASN A 54 -6.64 -11.24 -20.67
C ASN A 54 -6.43 -10.23 -19.54
N ILE A 55 -5.25 -10.21 -18.92
CA ILE A 55 -4.97 -9.41 -17.71
C ILE A 55 -4.24 -8.09 -18.00
N GLY A 56 -3.77 -7.89 -19.23
CA GLY A 56 -2.89 -6.79 -19.61
C GLY A 56 -1.40 -7.12 -19.48
N SER A 57 -0.55 -6.19 -19.92
CA SER A 57 0.91 -6.36 -19.99
C SER A 57 1.67 -5.51 -18.97
N SER A 58 1.00 -4.74 -18.12
CA SER A 58 1.65 -3.86 -17.15
C SER A 58 0.80 -3.62 -15.92
N LEU A 59 1.44 -3.60 -14.76
CA LEU A 59 0.84 -3.25 -13.47
C LEU A 59 1.53 -2.00 -12.94
N GLN A 60 0.76 -0.94 -12.68
CA GLN A 60 1.26 0.28 -12.05
C GLN A 60 1.02 0.20 -10.54
N VAL A 61 2.09 0.26 -9.74
CA VAL A 61 2.00 0.17 -8.29
C VAL A 61 1.68 1.53 -7.67
N GLY A 62 0.53 1.61 -7.02
CA GLY A 62 -0.01 2.80 -6.37
C GLY A 62 0.17 2.84 -4.86
N HIS A 63 0.19 1.68 -4.18
CA HIS A 63 0.49 1.61 -2.75
C HIS A 63 1.47 0.48 -2.44
N ILE A 64 2.18 0.66 -1.33
CA ILE A 64 3.14 -0.29 -0.79
C ILE A 64 3.01 -0.35 0.73
N ALA A 65 3.04 -1.57 1.28
CA ALA A 65 3.19 -1.80 2.71
C ALA A 65 4.33 -2.79 2.95
N ILE A 66 5.18 -2.49 3.93
CA ILE A 66 6.38 -3.24 4.23
C ILE A 66 6.23 -3.89 5.61
N GLY A 67 6.64 -5.16 5.73
CA GLY A 67 6.79 -5.84 7.01
C GLY A 67 5.51 -6.03 7.82
N ARG A 68 4.38 -6.27 7.12
CA ARG A 68 3.06 -6.52 7.71
C ARG A 68 2.94 -7.92 8.28
N SER A 69 3.73 -8.23 9.32
CA SER A 69 3.70 -9.54 9.99
C SER A 69 2.34 -9.86 10.61
N ASP A 70 1.56 -8.84 10.94
CA ASP A 70 0.16 -8.93 11.38
C ASP A 70 -0.77 -9.52 10.29
N LEU A 71 -0.45 -9.32 9.01
CA LEU A 71 -1.22 -9.83 7.87
C LEU A 71 -0.60 -11.07 7.24
N THR A 72 0.72 -11.12 7.14
CA THR A 72 1.45 -12.14 6.36
C THR A 72 2.14 -13.19 7.23
N GLY A 73 2.20 -12.97 8.55
CA GLY A 73 2.96 -13.79 9.49
C GLY A 73 4.47 -13.52 9.47
N HIS A 74 4.98 -12.67 8.57
CA HIS A 74 6.41 -12.44 8.37
C HIS A 74 6.78 -10.96 8.22
N ALA A 75 7.81 -10.52 8.96
CA ALA A 75 8.30 -9.13 8.89
C ALA A 75 9.11 -8.82 7.61
N LYS A 76 9.57 -9.85 6.88
CA LYS A 76 10.29 -9.69 5.61
C LYS A 76 9.36 -9.82 4.41
N THR A 77 8.29 -9.04 4.42
CA THR A 77 7.26 -9.07 3.38
C THR A 77 6.99 -7.70 2.80
N ILE A 78 6.43 -7.69 1.60
CA ILE A 78 5.86 -6.51 0.96
C ILE A 78 4.45 -6.83 0.46
N ILE A 79 3.60 -5.81 0.45
CA ILE A 79 2.30 -5.83 -0.20
C ILE A 79 2.30 -4.66 -1.19
N LEU A 80 2.05 -4.95 -2.47
CA LEU A 80 1.94 -3.97 -3.54
C LEU A 80 0.54 -4.01 -4.13
N THR A 81 -0.04 -2.85 -4.40
CA THR A 81 -1.38 -2.75 -4.97
C THR A 81 -1.47 -1.62 -6.00
N ASP A 82 -2.50 -1.64 -6.83
CA ASP A 82 -2.84 -0.53 -7.74
C ASP A 82 -3.25 0.76 -6.99
N ASN A 83 -3.49 1.85 -7.73
CA ASN A 83 -3.91 3.12 -7.15
C ASN A 83 -5.29 3.08 -6.47
N ASN A 84 -6.19 2.19 -6.90
CA ASN A 84 -7.56 2.06 -6.39
C ASN A 84 -7.68 1.07 -5.22
N THR A 85 -6.58 0.51 -4.74
CA THR A 85 -6.56 -0.48 -3.66
C THR A 85 -5.66 0.01 -2.55
N LYS A 86 -6.22 0.79 -1.63
CA LYS A 86 -5.49 1.28 -0.46
C LYS A 86 -5.12 0.12 0.47
N ILE A 87 -4.04 0.27 1.22
CA ILE A 87 -3.64 -0.71 2.25
C ILE A 87 -3.82 -0.07 3.62
N ASP A 88 -4.69 -0.65 4.46
CA ASP A 88 -4.92 -0.18 5.82
C ASP A 88 -4.47 -1.22 6.87
N GLU A 89 -4.87 -1.00 8.13
CA GLU A 89 -4.57 -1.90 9.24
C GLU A 89 -5.14 -3.33 9.08
N LYS A 90 -6.17 -3.53 8.25
CA LYS A 90 -6.78 -4.84 7.96
C LYS A 90 -6.28 -5.44 6.66
N GLY A 91 -5.64 -4.64 5.81
CA GLY A 91 -4.99 -5.07 4.58
C GLY A 91 -5.44 -4.28 3.35
N PRO A 92 -5.27 -4.85 2.14
CA PRO A 92 -5.74 -4.23 0.91
C PRO A 92 -7.27 -4.05 0.89
N ILE A 93 -7.73 -2.86 0.51
CA ILE A 93 -9.13 -2.49 0.35
C ILE A 93 -9.34 -1.92 -1.06
N PRO A 94 -9.75 -2.76 -2.03
CA PRO A 94 -10.04 -2.30 -3.39
C PRO A 94 -11.32 -1.46 -3.42
N SER A 95 -11.27 -0.27 -4.01
CA SER A 95 -12.46 0.53 -4.33
C SER A 95 -13.11 0.13 -5.65
N ASP A 96 -12.34 -0.48 -6.56
CA ASP A 96 -12.86 -1.15 -7.77
C ASP A 96 -12.67 -2.66 -7.63
N LEU A 97 -13.78 -3.37 -7.40
CA LEU A 97 -13.80 -4.83 -7.25
C LEU A 97 -13.70 -5.57 -8.59
N LYS A 98 -13.83 -4.87 -9.73
CA LYS A 98 -13.72 -5.48 -11.06
C LYS A 98 -12.31 -5.41 -11.61
N ASN A 99 -11.59 -4.32 -11.32
CA ASN A 99 -10.25 -4.09 -11.86
C ASN A 99 -9.29 -3.68 -10.73
N ASN A 100 -8.53 -4.64 -10.23
CA ASN A 100 -7.52 -4.40 -9.19
C ASN A 100 -6.41 -5.46 -9.25
N PHE A 101 -5.29 -5.20 -8.59
CA PHE A 101 -4.31 -6.22 -8.27
C PHE A 101 -3.76 -6.07 -6.86
N ILE A 102 -3.37 -7.21 -6.29
CA ILE A 102 -2.67 -7.33 -5.03
C ILE A 102 -1.51 -8.30 -5.25
N ILE A 103 -0.30 -7.85 -4.95
CA ILE A 103 0.92 -8.67 -4.96
C ILE A 103 1.45 -8.74 -3.53
N ILE A 104 1.73 -9.94 -3.03
CA ILE A 104 2.35 -10.19 -1.74
C ILE A 104 3.66 -10.92 -1.99
N GLY A 105 4.77 -10.28 -1.61
CA GLY A 105 6.12 -10.83 -1.74
C GLY A 105 6.72 -11.17 -0.38
N LEU A 106 7.43 -12.29 -0.30
CA LEU A 106 8.24 -12.71 0.83
C LEU A 106 9.67 -12.96 0.35
N ASP A 107 10.65 -12.43 1.08
CA ASP A 107 12.08 -12.75 0.88
C ASP A 107 12.76 -12.89 2.23
N LEU A 108 12.97 -14.13 2.67
CA LEU A 108 13.67 -14.43 3.92
C LEU A 108 15.20 -14.29 3.78
N GLY A 109 15.70 -14.20 2.55
CA GLY A 109 17.12 -14.21 2.21
C GLY A 109 17.73 -15.60 2.14
N GLU A 110 18.98 -15.68 1.67
CA GLU A 110 19.70 -16.94 1.42
C GLU A 110 20.03 -17.73 2.69
N ALA A 111 20.04 -17.07 3.85
CA ALA A 111 20.29 -17.72 5.14
C ALA A 111 19.06 -18.44 5.73
N SER A 112 17.92 -18.42 5.03
CA SER A 112 16.69 -19.08 5.48
C SER A 112 16.80 -20.59 5.39
N THR A 113 16.36 -21.29 6.45
CA THR A 113 16.24 -22.77 6.48
C THR A 113 14.83 -23.25 6.09
N SER A 114 13.97 -22.34 5.60
CA SER A 114 12.62 -22.65 5.16
C SER A 114 12.64 -23.51 3.90
N SER A 115 11.59 -24.31 3.68
CA SER A 115 11.40 -25.09 2.45
C SER A 115 11.25 -24.19 1.21
N ALA A 116 10.80 -22.95 1.40
CA ALA A 116 10.92 -21.86 0.43
C ALA A 116 11.42 -20.61 1.15
N SER A 117 12.54 -20.05 0.68
CA SER A 117 13.13 -18.83 1.23
C SER A 117 12.56 -17.57 0.59
N ARG A 118 12.00 -17.68 -0.62
CA ARG A 118 11.31 -16.60 -1.33
C ARG A 118 9.98 -17.11 -1.85
N SER A 119 8.98 -16.24 -1.86
CA SER A 119 7.72 -16.52 -2.54
C SER A 119 7.06 -15.23 -2.99
N LEU A 120 6.19 -15.38 -3.99
CA LEU A 120 5.34 -14.33 -4.51
C LEU A 120 3.95 -14.90 -4.70
N SER A 121 2.94 -14.15 -4.31
CA SER A 121 1.54 -14.41 -4.64
C SER A 121 0.95 -13.16 -5.26
N MET A 122 0.18 -13.34 -6.33
CA MET A 122 -0.47 -12.25 -7.03
C MET A 122 -1.92 -12.62 -7.31
N ASN A 123 -2.82 -11.69 -7.05
CA ASN A 123 -4.19 -11.73 -7.53
C ASN A 123 -4.41 -10.52 -8.44
N ILE A 124 -4.83 -10.74 -9.67
CA ILE A 124 -5.30 -9.70 -10.58
C ILE A 124 -6.78 -9.98 -10.84
N THR A 125 -7.62 -8.97 -10.64
CA THR A 125 -9.02 -9.00 -11.05
C THR A 125 -9.17 -8.14 -12.29
N VAL A 126 -9.71 -8.69 -13.37
CA VAL A 126 -10.10 -7.94 -14.58
C VAL A 126 -11.55 -8.27 -14.91
N ASP A 127 -12.38 -7.23 -15.05
CA ASP A 127 -13.82 -7.33 -15.25
C ASP A 127 -14.53 -8.29 -14.25
N GLY A 128 -14.01 -8.35 -13.02
CA GLY A 128 -14.52 -9.21 -11.94
C GLY A 128 -14.07 -10.67 -12.01
N THR A 129 -13.22 -11.03 -12.97
CA THR A 129 -12.59 -12.35 -13.05
C THR A 129 -11.23 -12.32 -12.36
N GLU A 130 -11.03 -13.21 -11.38
CA GLU A 130 -9.79 -13.33 -10.63
C GLU A 130 -8.78 -14.27 -11.33
N TYR A 131 -7.54 -13.82 -11.42
CA TYR A 131 -6.38 -14.57 -11.88
C TYR A 131 -5.36 -14.62 -10.75
N LYS A 132 -5.14 -15.83 -10.22
CA LYS A 132 -4.31 -16.07 -9.03
C LYS A 132 -3.04 -16.79 -9.42
N HIS A 133 -1.92 -16.12 -9.23
CA HIS A 133 -0.60 -16.64 -9.54
C HIS A 133 0.27 -16.75 -8.29
N ALA A 134 1.22 -17.67 -8.33
CA ALA A 134 2.21 -17.82 -7.27
C ALA A 134 3.53 -18.39 -7.78
N CYS A 135 4.58 -18.19 -7.00
CA CYS A 135 5.86 -18.89 -7.14
C CYS A 135 6.49 -19.10 -5.76
N ALA A 136 7.44 -20.03 -5.67
CA ALA A 136 8.24 -20.25 -4.48
C ALA A 136 9.66 -20.68 -4.88
N SER A 137 10.68 -20.11 -4.22
CA SER A 137 12.09 -20.48 -4.43
C SER A 137 12.74 -20.91 -3.10
N PRO A 138 13.41 -22.08 -3.05
CA PRO A 138 13.40 -23.14 -4.07
C PRO A 138 11.98 -23.62 -4.37
N ASN A 139 11.78 -24.17 -5.57
CA ASN A 139 10.49 -24.71 -6.00
C ASN A 139 9.85 -25.60 -4.91
N PHE A 140 8.59 -25.32 -4.58
CA PHE A 140 7.84 -26.02 -3.54
C PHE A 140 6.42 -26.35 -4.02
N GLY A 141 6.02 -27.62 -3.88
CA GLY A 141 4.67 -28.08 -4.23
C GLY A 141 4.40 -28.04 -5.74
N SER A 142 3.30 -27.39 -6.13
CA SER A 142 2.90 -27.19 -7.53
C SER A 142 3.27 -25.81 -8.07
N PHE A 143 4.02 -25.01 -7.30
CA PHE A 143 4.43 -23.68 -7.76
C PHE A 143 5.64 -23.76 -8.68
N THR A 144 5.78 -22.77 -9.56
CA THR A 144 7.03 -22.57 -10.29
C THR A 144 8.08 -21.92 -9.38
N ASP A 145 9.35 -22.02 -9.76
CA ASP A 145 10.41 -21.23 -9.14
C ASP A 145 10.18 -19.74 -9.45
N CYS A 146 10.46 -18.83 -8.50
CA CYS A 146 10.35 -17.39 -8.73
C CYS A 146 11.45 -16.83 -9.63
N GLY A 147 12.46 -17.62 -9.98
CA GLY A 147 13.68 -17.17 -10.62
C GLY A 147 14.71 -16.68 -9.60
N SER A 148 15.98 -16.68 -10.00
CA SER A 148 17.11 -16.35 -9.11
C SER A 148 17.16 -14.88 -8.70
N ASP A 149 16.58 -14.00 -9.51
CA ASP A 149 16.80 -12.56 -9.40
C ASP A 149 15.63 -11.81 -8.76
N TYR A 150 14.53 -12.50 -8.45
CA TYR A 150 13.49 -11.97 -7.58
C TYR A 150 14.08 -11.73 -6.17
N ARG A 151 14.04 -10.47 -5.72
CA ARG A 151 14.53 -10.11 -4.39
C ARG A 151 13.84 -8.89 -3.82
N ILE A 152 13.75 -8.85 -2.49
CA ILE A 152 13.34 -7.66 -1.74
C ILE A 152 14.55 -7.15 -0.96
N ASP A 153 15.03 -5.97 -1.32
CA ASP A 153 16.14 -5.30 -0.66
C ASP A 153 15.57 -4.22 0.27
N PHE A 154 15.43 -4.55 1.55
CA PHE A 154 14.88 -3.64 2.56
C PHE A 154 15.83 -2.48 2.88
N ASP A 155 17.13 -2.66 2.66
CA ASP A 155 18.14 -1.62 2.91
C ASP A 155 18.15 -0.59 1.78
N LYS A 156 18.10 -1.06 0.52
CA LYS A 156 17.96 -0.19 -0.67
C LYS A 156 16.54 0.28 -0.93
N LYS A 157 15.57 -0.22 -0.17
CA LYS A 157 14.14 0.06 -0.30
C LYS A 157 13.62 -0.20 -1.70
N GLU A 158 13.92 -1.37 -2.24
CA GLU A 158 13.46 -1.79 -3.55
C GLU A 158 13.04 -3.27 -3.58
N VAL A 159 12.07 -3.58 -4.44
CA VAL A 159 11.83 -4.95 -4.90
C VAL A 159 12.14 -5.01 -6.38
N LEU A 160 12.91 -6.02 -6.75
CA LEU A 160 13.27 -6.31 -8.13
C LEU A 160 12.53 -7.55 -8.60
N PHE A 161 11.83 -7.41 -9.71
CA PHE A 161 11.34 -8.50 -10.54
C PHE A 161 12.21 -8.53 -11.79
N SER A 162 12.96 -9.61 -11.96
CA SER A 162 13.89 -9.77 -13.09
C SER A 162 13.73 -11.18 -13.62
N GLU A 163 13.06 -11.30 -14.77
CA GLU A 163 12.60 -12.56 -15.34
C GLU A 163 11.90 -13.45 -14.30
N THR A 164 11.14 -12.82 -13.39
CA THR A 164 10.48 -13.50 -12.28
C THR A 164 9.28 -14.27 -12.80
N THR A 165 9.29 -15.59 -12.70
CA THR A 165 8.19 -16.43 -13.20
C THR A 165 7.18 -16.73 -12.10
N ILE A 166 5.89 -16.66 -12.46
CA ILE A 166 4.77 -17.05 -11.61
C ILE A 166 3.81 -17.95 -12.40
N ILE A 167 3.15 -18.89 -11.72
CA ILE A 167 2.23 -19.83 -12.33
C ILE A 167 0.79 -19.57 -11.86
N ASN A 168 -0.16 -19.59 -12.78
CA ASN A 168 -1.58 -19.52 -12.46
C ASN A 168 -2.00 -20.79 -11.73
N THR A 169 -2.54 -20.63 -10.53
CA THR A 169 -2.90 -21.74 -9.61
C THR A 169 -4.06 -22.62 -10.10
N LYS A 170 -4.73 -22.23 -11.19
CA LYS A 170 -5.85 -22.96 -11.79
C LYS A 170 -5.55 -23.48 -13.19
N THR A 171 -4.86 -22.70 -14.01
CA THR A 171 -4.63 -23.00 -15.44
C THR A 171 -3.23 -23.48 -15.76
N ASP A 172 -2.31 -23.42 -14.79
CA ASP A 172 -0.87 -23.66 -14.95
C ASP A 172 -0.17 -22.73 -15.96
N ALA A 173 -0.87 -21.70 -16.45
CA ALA A 173 -0.32 -20.71 -17.35
C ALA A 173 0.76 -19.88 -16.65
N VAL A 174 1.87 -19.64 -17.34
CA VAL A 174 3.03 -18.93 -16.78
C VAL A 174 3.05 -17.48 -17.24
N LEU A 175 3.36 -16.59 -16.30
CA LEU A 175 3.71 -15.20 -16.56
C LEU A 175 5.13 -14.92 -16.11
N THR A 176 5.78 -14.01 -16.82
CA THR A 176 7.06 -13.42 -16.46
C THR A 176 6.87 -11.97 -16.06
N MET A 177 7.42 -11.59 -14.90
CA MET A 177 7.37 -10.26 -14.34
C MET A 177 8.75 -9.59 -14.43
N ASN A 178 8.76 -8.35 -14.93
CA ASN A 178 9.95 -7.52 -15.04
C ASN A 178 9.68 -6.11 -14.54
N GLY A 179 10.46 -5.61 -13.61
CA GLY A 179 10.32 -4.25 -13.10
C GLY A 179 11.00 -4.02 -11.77
N THR A 180 11.01 -2.77 -11.35
CA THR A 180 11.54 -2.37 -10.04
C THR A 180 10.54 -1.44 -9.40
N VAL A 181 10.22 -1.70 -8.13
CA VAL A 181 9.37 -0.85 -7.31
C VAL A 181 10.23 -0.37 -6.14
N LYS A 182 10.24 0.94 -5.92
CA LYS A 182 11.07 1.58 -4.88
C LYS A 182 10.20 2.32 -3.88
N TRP A 183 10.66 2.43 -2.64
CA TRP A 183 10.02 3.23 -1.60
C TRP A 183 11.03 4.08 -0.84
N ASP A 184 10.53 5.11 -0.17
CA ASP A 184 11.32 6.06 0.63
C ASP A 184 11.23 5.81 2.13
#